data_AF-A0A7Z8QJY0-F1
#
_entry.id   AF-A0A7Z8QJY0-F1
#
_cell.length_a   1.000
_cell.length_b   1.000
_cell.length_c   1.000
_cell.angle_alpha   90.00
_cell.angle_beta   90.00
_cell.angle_gamma   90.00
#
_symmetry.space_group_name_H-M   'P 1'
#
loop_
_entity.id
_entity.type
_entity.pdbx_description
1 polymer ?
#
loop_
_entity_poly.entity_id
_entity_poly.type
_entity_poly.pdbx_seq_one_letter_code
_entity_poly.pdbx_strand_id
1 'polypeptide(L)'
;MIKQWKFPGGIALGGHKQTTEIRDTALPAELIYPLLQRSDCYATATVYPGERVLKGQVIATQKKPLTTPVHAASSGVIKEIAPHLIAHPSGLTDSCIVIETDGLDEALPANPCLDYHLETAENLRIKIAQAGIVGLGGAAFPTAEKLQALQPIHTLIINGAECEPYISCDASLIGSHAQQVVQGALIMQYILQAERCIIAIENNMPATLQALHEATSQESIQIVSVPAIYPTGGEKQLIKVLTGKKIPANSLPTDHGVV
;
A
#
# COMPACT_ATOMS: atom_id res chain seq x y z
N MET A 1 -14.85 18.21 15.06
CA MET A 1 -14.97 16.74 15.08
C MET A 1 -15.83 16.29 13.91
N ILE A 2 -15.35 15.34 13.09
CA ILE A 2 -16.14 14.77 11.99
C ILE A 2 -17.30 13.94 12.58
N LYS A 3 -18.53 14.23 12.15
CA LYS A 3 -19.70 13.42 12.51
C LYS A 3 -19.61 12.07 11.81
N GLN A 4 -19.59 10.98 12.58
CA GLN A 4 -19.65 9.63 12.03
C GLN A 4 -21.08 9.24 11.66
N TRP A 5 -21.22 8.51 10.56
CA TRP A 5 -22.48 7.96 10.09
C TRP A 5 -22.46 6.43 10.17
N LYS A 6 -23.65 5.83 10.26
CA LYS A 6 -23.81 4.38 10.21
C LYS A 6 -24.07 3.92 8.78
N PHE A 7 -23.62 2.73 8.44
CA PHE A 7 -24.06 1.98 7.27
C PHE A 7 -24.92 0.78 7.71
N PRO A 8 -25.85 0.30 6.87
CA PRO A 8 -26.68 -0.84 7.21
C PRO A 8 -25.86 -2.14 7.23
N GLY A 9 -26.10 -2.99 8.22
CA GLY A 9 -25.40 -4.26 8.40
C GLY A 9 -24.10 -4.15 9.19
N GLY A 10 -23.19 -5.08 8.92
CA GLY A 10 -21.91 -5.21 9.61
C GLY A 10 -21.95 -6.17 10.80
N ILE A 11 -20.80 -6.76 11.14
CA ILE A 11 -20.66 -7.74 12.20
C ILE A 11 -19.52 -7.31 13.13
N ALA A 12 -19.77 -7.37 14.43
CA ALA A 12 -18.72 -7.23 15.43
C ALA A 12 -17.98 -8.58 15.52
N LEU A 13 -16.71 -8.60 15.12
CA LEU A 13 -15.85 -9.77 15.18
C LEU A 13 -14.90 -9.66 16.38
N GLY A 14 -14.55 -10.80 16.98
CA GLY A 14 -13.41 -10.85 17.90
C GLY A 14 -12.14 -10.54 17.11
N GLY A 15 -11.40 -9.50 17.48
CA GLY A 15 -10.21 -9.09 16.72
C GLY A 15 -9.09 -10.13 16.75
N HIS A 16 -8.91 -10.84 17.87
CA HIS A 16 -7.81 -11.81 18.08
C HIS A 16 -6.42 -11.27 17.71
N LYS A 17 -6.20 -9.97 17.88
CA LYS A 17 -4.97 -9.28 17.49
C LYS A 17 -3.98 -9.25 18.65
N GLN A 18 -2.72 -9.49 18.34
CA GLN A 18 -1.60 -9.21 19.21
C GLN A 18 -0.64 -8.31 18.43
N THR A 19 -0.55 -7.04 18.81
CA THR A 19 0.43 -6.13 18.23
C THR A 19 1.79 -6.48 18.82
N THR A 20 2.69 -6.97 17.99
CA THR A 20 4.08 -7.23 18.34
C THR A 20 4.97 -6.21 17.67
N GLU A 21 6.11 -5.93 18.28
CA GLU A 21 7.18 -5.16 17.67
C GLU A 21 7.55 -5.73 16.29
N ILE A 22 7.73 -4.85 15.30
CA ILE A 22 8.25 -5.22 13.99
C ILE A 22 9.73 -5.59 14.18
N ARG A 23 10.12 -6.78 13.74
CA ARG A 23 11.49 -7.28 13.86
C ARG A 23 12.00 -7.74 12.52
N ASP A 24 13.29 -7.53 12.30
CA ASP A 24 13.98 -8.10 11.16
C ASP A 24 14.00 -9.62 11.28
N THR A 25 13.85 -10.28 10.13
CA THR A 25 13.90 -11.74 10.01
C THR A 25 15.17 -12.14 9.26
N ALA A 26 15.58 -13.40 9.38
CA ALA A 26 16.69 -13.91 8.60
C ALA A 26 16.37 -13.82 7.10
N LEU A 27 17.35 -13.41 6.30
CA LEU A 27 17.21 -13.37 4.86
C LEU A 27 16.92 -14.79 4.33
N PRO A 28 15.80 -15.02 3.62
CA PRO A 28 15.50 -16.33 3.04
C PRO A 28 16.55 -16.72 2.01
N ALA A 29 16.93 -18.00 1.96
CA ALA A 29 17.89 -18.50 0.97
C ALA A 29 17.41 -18.34 -0.48
N GLU A 30 16.08 -18.35 -0.68
CA GLU A 30 15.45 -18.15 -1.98
C GLU A 30 14.32 -17.13 -1.90
N LEU A 31 14.23 -16.28 -2.91
CA LEU A 31 13.17 -15.30 -3.11
C LEU A 31 12.45 -15.61 -4.43
N ILE A 32 11.15 -15.84 -4.38
CA ILE A 32 10.33 -16.22 -5.53
C ILE A 32 9.40 -15.05 -5.88
N TYR A 33 9.49 -14.55 -7.11
CA TYR A 33 8.73 -13.41 -7.61
C TYR A 33 7.79 -13.86 -8.75
N PRO A 34 6.48 -13.98 -8.47
CA PRO A 34 5.49 -14.21 -9.53
C PRO A 34 5.53 -13.09 -10.57
N LEU A 35 5.56 -13.46 -11.85
CA LEU A 35 5.41 -12.48 -12.93
C LEU A 35 3.96 -12.02 -13.09
N LEU A 36 2.99 -12.83 -12.66
CA LEU A 36 1.59 -12.43 -12.53
C LEU A 36 1.44 -11.45 -11.37
N GLN A 37 0.92 -10.24 -11.67
CA GLN A 37 0.66 -9.22 -10.64
C GLN A 37 -0.83 -9.16 -10.27
N ARG A 38 -1.71 -9.00 -11.27
CA ARG A 38 -3.16 -8.90 -11.07
C ARG A 38 -3.93 -9.18 -12.35
N SER A 39 -5.10 -9.81 -12.29
CA SER A 39 -6.08 -9.89 -13.40
C SER A 39 -5.46 -10.09 -14.80
N ASP A 40 -4.69 -11.16 -14.98
CA ASP A 40 -3.98 -11.51 -16.23
C ASP A 40 -2.93 -10.48 -16.72
N CYS A 41 -2.50 -9.60 -15.84
CA CYS A 41 -1.45 -8.62 -16.10
C CYS A 41 -0.11 -9.14 -15.58
N TYR A 42 0.80 -9.38 -16.51
CA TYR A 42 2.11 -9.97 -16.27
C TYR A 42 3.23 -8.94 -16.47
N ALA A 43 4.19 -8.95 -15.54
CA ALA A 43 5.50 -8.36 -15.76
C ALA A 43 6.35 -9.25 -16.68
N THR A 44 7.27 -8.65 -17.41
CA THR A 44 8.25 -9.35 -18.25
C THR A 44 9.61 -9.26 -17.57
N ALA A 45 10.25 -10.41 -17.35
CA ALA A 45 11.60 -10.44 -16.78
C ALA A 45 12.57 -9.60 -17.64
N THR A 46 13.44 -8.84 -16.96
CA THR A 46 14.51 -8.05 -17.58
C THR A 46 15.90 -8.63 -17.33
N VAL A 47 15.93 -9.80 -16.68
CA VAL A 47 17.12 -10.52 -16.24
C VAL A 47 17.09 -11.95 -16.78
N TYR A 48 18.21 -12.66 -16.68
CA TYR A 48 18.33 -14.06 -17.14
C TYR A 48 19.02 -14.96 -16.09
N PRO A 49 18.79 -16.29 -16.12
CA PRO A 49 19.46 -17.22 -15.20
C PRO A 49 20.99 -17.07 -15.23
N GLY A 50 21.61 -17.06 -14.05
CA GLY A 50 23.04 -16.82 -13.84
C GLY A 50 23.42 -15.34 -13.69
N GLU A 51 22.52 -14.40 -13.94
CA GLU A 51 22.76 -12.98 -13.71
C GLU A 51 22.79 -12.66 -12.21
N ARG A 52 23.78 -11.89 -11.76
CA ARG A 52 23.80 -11.34 -10.40
C ARG A 52 22.99 -10.06 -10.34
N VAL A 53 22.14 -9.93 -9.33
CA VAL A 53 21.30 -8.75 -9.09
C VAL A 53 21.53 -8.17 -7.70
N LEU A 54 21.23 -6.88 -7.55
CA LEU A 54 21.32 -6.15 -6.28
C LEU A 54 19.93 -5.87 -5.69
N LYS A 55 19.86 -5.68 -4.37
CA LYS A 55 18.64 -5.22 -3.70
C LYS A 55 18.17 -3.89 -4.30
N GLY A 56 16.88 -3.81 -4.63
CA GLY A 56 16.26 -2.67 -5.29
C GLY A 56 16.43 -2.65 -6.81
N GLN A 57 17.17 -3.59 -7.41
CA GLN A 57 17.28 -3.69 -8.87
C GLN A 57 15.97 -4.16 -9.49
N VAL A 58 15.56 -3.52 -10.60
CA VAL A 58 14.42 -3.97 -11.39
C VAL A 58 14.76 -5.29 -12.06
N ILE A 59 13.99 -6.34 -11.76
CA ILE A 59 14.15 -7.70 -12.30
C ILE A 59 13.03 -8.07 -13.27
N ALA A 60 11.89 -7.37 -13.20
CA ALA A 60 10.85 -7.45 -14.21
C ALA A 60 10.23 -6.07 -14.43
N THR A 61 9.94 -5.76 -15.69
CA THR A 61 9.27 -4.52 -16.09
C THR A 61 8.17 -4.82 -17.09
N GLN A 62 7.48 -3.79 -17.56
CA GLN A 62 6.33 -3.97 -18.43
C GLN A 62 6.08 -2.75 -19.33
N LYS A 63 5.20 -2.92 -20.32
CA LYS A 63 4.82 -1.87 -21.29
C LYS A 63 3.30 -1.59 -21.35
N LYS A 64 2.49 -2.30 -20.56
CA LYS A 64 1.03 -2.18 -20.52
C LYS A 64 0.58 -1.21 -19.42
N PRO A 65 -0.66 -0.74 -19.41
CA PRO A 65 -1.21 -0.06 -18.23
C PRO A 65 -1.36 -1.04 -17.04
N LEU A 66 -1.47 -0.52 -15.82
CA LEU A 66 -1.90 -1.27 -14.61
C LEU A 66 -0.93 -2.31 -14.01
N THR A 67 0.34 -2.28 -14.38
CA THR A 67 1.38 -3.16 -13.85
C THR A 67 2.57 -2.31 -13.39
N THR A 68 3.37 -2.84 -12.48
CA THR A 68 4.48 -2.13 -11.85
C THR A 68 5.82 -2.84 -12.06
N PRO A 69 6.96 -2.14 -12.07
CA PRO A 69 8.26 -2.78 -11.98
C PRO A 69 8.35 -3.67 -10.73
N VAL A 70 8.99 -4.83 -10.88
CA VAL A 70 9.30 -5.74 -9.78
C VAL A 70 10.77 -5.57 -9.44
N HIS A 71 11.07 -5.36 -8.16
CA HIS A 71 12.41 -5.16 -7.66
C HIS A 71 12.87 -6.35 -6.83
N ALA A 72 14.15 -6.73 -6.94
CA ALA A 72 14.75 -7.71 -6.06
C ALA A 72 14.78 -7.18 -4.60
N ALA A 73 14.25 -7.95 -3.66
CA ALA A 73 14.24 -7.63 -2.23
C ALA A 73 15.60 -7.83 -1.55
N SER A 74 16.53 -8.56 -2.19
CA SER A 74 17.92 -8.74 -1.73
C SER A 74 18.86 -8.99 -2.91
N SER A 75 20.17 -8.97 -2.65
CA SER A 75 21.20 -9.38 -3.63
C SER A 75 21.27 -10.90 -3.78
N GLY A 76 21.72 -11.35 -4.95
CA GLY A 76 21.85 -12.76 -5.25
C GLY A 76 22.03 -13.04 -6.72
N VAL A 77 21.82 -14.29 -7.10
CA VAL A 77 21.89 -14.75 -8.49
C VAL A 77 20.51 -15.22 -8.93
N ILE A 78 20.10 -14.86 -10.15
CA ILE A 78 18.90 -15.42 -10.76
C ILE A 78 19.13 -16.92 -10.96
N LYS A 79 18.52 -17.74 -10.12
CA LYS A 79 18.63 -19.19 -10.18
C LYS A 79 17.94 -19.72 -11.44
N GLU A 80 16.70 -19.29 -11.66
CA GLU A 80 15.89 -19.67 -12.81
C GLU A 80 14.71 -18.73 -13.04
N ILE A 81 14.09 -18.86 -14.22
CA ILE A 81 12.80 -18.26 -14.56
C ILE A 81 11.92 -19.41 -15.05
N ALA A 82 11.04 -19.89 -14.19
CA ALA A 82 10.29 -21.14 -14.39
C ALA A 82 8.93 -21.13 -13.67
N PRO A 83 8.01 -22.05 -13.99
CA PRO A 83 6.77 -22.21 -13.24
C PRO A 83 7.02 -22.61 -11.77
N HIS A 84 6.50 -21.83 -10.83
CA HIS A 84 6.53 -22.10 -9.38
C HIS A 84 5.14 -21.95 -8.78
N LEU A 85 4.91 -22.58 -7.63
CA LEU A 85 3.67 -22.41 -6.88
C LEU A 85 3.56 -20.97 -6.40
N ILE A 86 2.45 -20.31 -6.71
CA ILE A 86 2.17 -18.95 -6.23
C ILE A 86 1.14 -19.00 -5.11
N ALA A 87 1.06 -17.93 -4.31
CA ALA A 87 0.12 -17.78 -3.20
C ALA A 87 -1.33 -17.54 -3.68
N HIS A 88 -1.82 -18.39 -4.58
CA HIS A 88 -3.18 -18.38 -5.10
C HIS A 88 -4.03 -19.42 -4.34
N PRO A 89 -5.27 -19.10 -3.91
CA PRO A 89 -6.11 -20.04 -3.14
C PRO A 89 -6.33 -21.41 -3.79
N SER A 90 -6.30 -21.46 -5.13
CA SER A 90 -6.44 -22.71 -5.90
C SER A 90 -5.13 -23.50 -6.08
N GLY A 91 -4.01 -23.06 -5.49
CA GLY A 91 -2.71 -23.72 -5.63
C GLY A 91 -2.14 -23.67 -7.05
N LEU A 92 -2.39 -22.57 -7.78
CA LEU A 92 -1.91 -22.40 -9.14
C LEU A 92 -0.39 -22.21 -9.18
N THR A 93 0.21 -22.66 -10.27
CA THR A 93 1.60 -22.33 -10.61
C THR A 93 1.64 -21.24 -11.66
N ASP A 94 2.65 -20.37 -11.58
CA ASP A 94 2.91 -19.35 -12.58
C ASP A 94 4.41 -19.16 -12.82
N SER A 95 4.78 -18.59 -13.96
CA SER A 95 6.15 -18.20 -14.25
C SER A 95 6.66 -17.21 -13.21
N CYS A 96 7.73 -17.58 -12.53
CA CYS A 96 8.34 -16.81 -11.47
C CYS A 96 9.83 -16.60 -11.76
N ILE A 97 10.37 -15.49 -11.29
CA ILE A 97 11.82 -15.29 -11.15
C ILE A 97 12.21 -15.84 -9.78
N VAL A 98 13.21 -16.72 -9.73
CA VAL A 98 13.78 -17.21 -8.47
C VAL A 98 15.18 -16.63 -8.29
N ILE A 99 15.40 -15.99 -7.15
CA ILE A 99 16.72 -15.49 -6.74
C ILE A 99 17.24 -16.39 -5.63
N GLU A 100 18.41 -16.98 -5.83
CA GLU A 100 19.21 -17.55 -4.74
C GLU A 100 19.99 -16.40 -4.09
N THR A 101 19.70 -16.10 -2.82
CA THR A 101 20.32 -14.96 -2.14
C THR A 101 21.77 -15.25 -1.79
N ASP A 102 22.65 -14.26 -1.93
CA ASP A 102 24.07 -14.40 -1.57
C ASP A 102 24.35 -14.14 -0.08
N GLY A 103 23.33 -13.75 0.70
CA GLY A 103 23.45 -13.43 2.12
C GLY A 103 24.05 -12.05 2.40
N LEU A 104 24.41 -11.27 1.36
CA LEU A 104 25.10 -10.00 1.50
C LEU A 104 24.14 -8.81 1.64
N ASP A 105 22.91 -8.95 1.12
CA ASP A 105 21.89 -7.91 1.07
C ASP A 105 22.39 -6.58 0.45
N GLU A 106 23.29 -6.68 -0.53
CA GLU A 106 23.89 -5.53 -1.20
C GLU A 106 22.86 -4.76 -2.02
N ALA A 107 22.68 -3.48 -1.70
CA ALA A 107 21.69 -2.62 -2.32
C ALA A 107 22.28 -1.69 -3.39
N LEU A 108 21.45 -1.38 -4.38
CA LEU A 108 21.71 -0.24 -5.26
C LEU A 108 21.80 1.06 -4.44
N PRO A 109 22.59 2.05 -4.91
CA PRO A 109 22.63 3.36 -4.29
C PRO A 109 21.23 3.97 -4.20
N ALA A 110 20.84 4.44 -3.02
CA ALA A 110 19.58 5.13 -2.85
C ALA A 110 19.61 6.50 -3.54
N ASN A 111 18.50 6.88 -4.17
CA ASN A 111 18.29 8.21 -4.73
C ASN A 111 17.03 8.85 -4.09
N PRO A 112 17.12 9.34 -2.85
CA PRO A 112 15.96 9.81 -2.11
C PRO A 112 15.42 11.13 -2.68
N CYS A 113 14.09 11.29 -2.64
CA CYS A 113 13.45 12.58 -2.82
C CYS A 113 13.49 13.31 -1.47
N LEU A 114 14.49 14.18 -1.28
CA LEU A 114 14.72 14.87 0.00
C LEU A 114 13.61 15.87 0.33
N ASP A 115 13.12 16.59 -0.69
CA ASP A 115 12.00 17.51 -0.56
C ASP A 115 11.06 17.33 -1.75
N TYR A 116 9.87 16.78 -1.47
CA TYR A 116 8.86 16.53 -2.48
C TYR A 116 8.16 17.80 -2.96
N HIS A 117 8.27 18.93 -2.24
CA HIS A 117 7.70 20.21 -2.66
C HIS A 117 8.44 20.85 -3.83
N LEU A 118 9.69 20.40 -4.09
CA LEU A 118 10.50 20.83 -5.23
C LEU A 118 10.19 20.04 -6.51
N GLU A 119 9.34 19.03 -6.43
CA GLU A 119 8.95 18.17 -7.53
C GLU A 119 7.53 18.47 -7.99
N THR A 120 7.25 18.27 -9.28
CA THR A 120 5.87 18.33 -9.77
C THR A 120 5.09 17.10 -9.32
N ALA A 121 3.76 17.21 -9.21
CA ALA A 121 2.89 16.06 -8.95
C ALA A 121 3.10 14.92 -9.97
N GLU A 122 3.38 15.26 -11.23
CA GLU A 122 3.71 14.29 -12.27
C GLU A 122 5.03 13.56 -12.00
N ASN A 123 6.11 14.29 -11.69
CA ASN A 123 7.40 13.68 -11.35
C ASN A 123 7.29 12.77 -10.13
N LEU A 124 6.55 13.17 -9.10
CA LEU A 124 6.31 12.33 -7.93
C LEU A 124 5.56 11.04 -8.29
N ARG A 125 4.53 11.11 -9.15
CA ARG A 125 3.84 9.90 -9.64
C ARG A 125 4.79 9.01 -10.45
N ILE A 126 5.66 9.57 -11.29
CA ILE A 126 6.67 8.80 -12.03
C ILE A 126 7.60 8.08 -11.06
N LYS A 127 8.10 8.75 -10.01
CA LYS A 127 8.94 8.11 -8.98
C LYS A 127 8.19 6.98 -8.27
N ILE A 128 6.92 7.18 -7.90
CA ILE A 128 6.06 6.15 -7.27
C ILE A 128 5.88 4.95 -8.21
N ALA A 129 5.63 5.20 -9.50
CA ALA A 129 5.49 4.15 -10.51
C ALA A 129 6.80 3.36 -10.70
N GLN A 130 7.93 4.07 -10.80
CA GLN A 130 9.26 3.47 -10.94
C GLN A 130 9.70 2.67 -9.71
N ALA A 131 9.23 3.04 -8.52
CA ALA A 131 9.47 2.30 -7.28
C ALA A 131 8.59 1.05 -7.13
N GLY A 132 7.68 0.82 -8.08
CA GLY A 132 6.84 -0.38 -8.10
C GLY A 132 5.72 -0.40 -7.05
N ILE A 133 5.35 0.75 -6.49
CA ILE A 133 4.42 0.83 -5.35
C ILE A 133 2.98 0.54 -5.81
N VAL A 134 2.35 -0.42 -5.12
CA VAL A 134 0.95 -0.84 -5.33
C VAL A 134 0.14 -0.70 -4.04
N GLY A 135 -1.19 -0.69 -4.17
CA GLY A 135 -2.10 -0.70 -3.03
C GLY A 135 -2.10 -2.05 -2.31
N LEU A 136 -1.80 -2.03 -1.01
CA LEU A 136 -1.68 -3.22 -0.16
C LEU A 136 -3.01 -3.74 0.41
N GLY A 137 -4.14 -3.13 0.05
CA GLY A 137 -5.49 -3.58 0.45
C GLY A 137 -6.01 -4.84 -0.28
N GLY A 138 -5.14 -5.56 -1.00
CA GLY A 138 -5.43 -6.86 -1.62
C GLY A 138 -5.52 -6.87 -3.15
N ALA A 139 -5.93 -5.77 -3.79
CA ALA A 139 -6.07 -5.73 -5.26
C ALA A 139 -4.76 -5.42 -6.02
N ALA A 140 -3.69 -5.04 -5.30
CA ALA A 140 -2.39 -4.65 -5.85
C ALA A 140 -2.49 -3.62 -7.00
N PHE A 141 -3.45 -2.69 -6.91
CA PHE A 141 -3.62 -1.64 -7.92
C PHE A 141 -2.46 -0.64 -7.86
N PRO A 142 -1.84 -0.24 -8.99
CA PRO A 142 -0.70 0.67 -8.96
C PRO A 142 -1.04 2.01 -8.30
N THR A 143 -0.25 2.42 -7.31
CA THR A 143 -0.54 3.62 -6.52
C THR A 143 -0.42 4.88 -7.39
N ALA A 144 0.53 4.93 -8.32
CA ALA A 144 0.68 6.06 -9.24
C ALA A 144 -0.57 6.29 -10.11
N GLU A 145 -1.21 5.21 -10.58
CA GLU A 145 -2.47 5.27 -11.34
C GLU A 145 -3.63 5.76 -10.45
N LYS A 146 -3.71 5.30 -9.19
CA LYS A 146 -4.72 5.79 -8.23
C LYS A 146 -4.54 7.29 -7.92
N LEU A 147 -3.30 7.78 -7.94
CA LEU A 147 -2.97 9.19 -7.72
C LEU A 147 -3.13 10.05 -8.99
N GLN A 148 -3.42 9.45 -10.15
CA GLN A 148 -3.78 10.16 -11.37
C GLN A 148 -5.30 10.38 -11.43
N ALA A 149 -5.80 11.30 -10.59
CA ALA A 149 -7.21 11.65 -10.60
C ALA A 149 -7.57 12.48 -11.86
N LEU A 150 -8.58 12.03 -12.60
CA LEU A 150 -9.14 12.77 -13.75
C LEU A 150 -10.10 13.89 -13.31
N GLN A 151 -10.58 13.83 -12.07
CA GLN A 151 -11.50 14.79 -11.47
C GLN A 151 -10.82 15.46 -10.27
N PRO A 152 -11.21 16.71 -9.93
CA PRO A 152 -10.73 17.36 -8.72
C PRO A 152 -11.04 16.52 -7.47
N ILE A 153 -10.01 16.28 -6.64
CA ILE A 153 -10.14 15.54 -5.40
C ILE A 153 -10.23 16.51 -4.25
N HIS A 154 -11.36 16.52 -3.53
CA HIS A 154 -11.51 17.34 -2.34
C HIS A 154 -11.06 16.59 -1.07
N THR A 155 -10.93 15.25 -1.11
CA THR A 155 -10.61 14.45 0.08
C THR A 155 -9.75 13.24 -0.23
N LEU A 156 -8.63 13.15 0.47
CA LEU A 156 -7.85 11.93 0.59
C LEU A 156 -8.22 11.22 1.88
N ILE A 157 -8.49 9.92 1.83
CA ILE A 157 -8.73 9.07 2.99
C ILE A 157 -7.63 8.02 3.06
N ILE A 158 -6.78 8.11 4.08
CA ILE A 158 -5.86 7.05 4.46
C ILE A 158 -6.62 6.05 5.33
N ASN A 159 -6.88 4.88 4.76
CA ASN A 159 -7.55 3.80 5.44
C ASN A 159 -6.57 3.06 6.35
N GLY A 160 -6.69 3.26 7.66
CA GLY A 160 -6.07 2.41 8.68
C GLY A 160 -7.12 1.65 9.49
N ALA A 161 -8.32 1.45 8.93
CA ALA A 161 -9.34 0.61 9.54
C ALA A 161 -9.07 -0.85 9.16
N GLU A 162 -8.56 -1.60 10.11
CA GLU A 162 -8.17 -3.00 9.96
C GLU A 162 -9.20 -3.86 10.71
N CYS A 163 -10.31 -4.22 10.06
CA CYS A 163 -11.45 -4.89 10.72
C CYS A 163 -11.37 -6.43 10.69
N GLU A 164 -10.40 -6.98 9.98
CA GLU A 164 -10.15 -8.40 9.82
C GLU A 164 -9.54 -9.02 11.10
N PRO A 165 -10.05 -10.16 11.57
CA PRO A 165 -9.43 -10.88 12.68
C PRO A 165 -7.97 -11.28 12.36
N TYR A 166 -7.11 -11.28 13.38
CA TYR A 166 -5.69 -11.64 13.34
C TYR A 166 -4.76 -10.71 12.53
N ILE A 167 -5.27 -9.89 11.62
CA ILE A 167 -4.45 -8.92 10.89
C ILE A 167 -4.14 -7.75 11.81
N SER A 168 -2.86 -7.44 12.00
CA SER A 168 -2.36 -6.33 12.84
C SER A 168 -1.24 -5.53 12.18
N CYS A 169 -1.04 -5.66 10.86
CA CYS A 169 0.06 -5.05 10.14
C CYS A 169 -0.04 -3.53 10.10
N ASP A 170 -1.24 -2.98 9.90
CA ASP A 170 -1.43 -1.53 9.80
C ASP A 170 -1.24 -0.88 11.17
N ALA A 171 -1.82 -1.49 12.20
CA ALA A 171 -1.65 -1.05 13.59
C ALA A 171 -0.18 -1.09 14.04
N SER A 172 0.55 -2.15 13.66
CA SER A 172 1.99 -2.29 13.98
C SER A 172 2.84 -1.29 13.20
N LEU A 173 2.57 -1.09 11.91
CA LEU A 173 3.28 -0.13 11.07
C LEU A 173 3.11 1.29 11.60
N ILE A 174 1.88 1.70 11.91
CA ILE A 174 1.62 3.03 12.47
C ILE A 174 2.26 3.17 13.85
N GLY A 175 2.18 2.14 14.70
CA GLY A 175 2.79 2.17 16.04
C GLY A 175 4.31 2.40 15.99
N SER A 176 5.00 1.82 15.00
CA SER A 176 6.46 1.94 14.87
C SER A 176 6.92 3.07 13.95
N HIS A 177 6.10 3.50 12.98
CA HIS A 177 6.49 4.40 11.88
C HIS A 177 5.44 5.48 11.59
N ALA A 178 4.74 5.99 12.62
CA ALA A 178 3.70 7.00 12.46
C ALA A 178 4.15 8.24 11.67
N GLN A 179 5.38 8.71 11.87
CA GLN A 179 5.93 9.87 11.15
C GLN A 179 6.01 9.63 9.64
N GLN A 180 6.47 8.44 9.23
CA GLN A 180 6.56 8.04 7.83
C GLN A 180 5.16 7.86 7.21
N VAL A 181 4.20 7.33 7.97
CA VAL A 181 2.80 7.23 7.52
C VAL A 181 2.21 8.62 7.26
N VAL A 182 2.40 9.55 8.20
CA VAL A 182 2.00 10.95 8.04
C VAL A 182 2.68 11.58 6.82
N GLN A 183 3.99 11.38 6.65
CA GLN A 183 4.73 11.93 5.52
C GLN A 183 4.19 11.40 4.18
N GLY A 184 3.91 10.09 4.09
CA GLY A 184 3.27 9.49 2.92
C GLY A 184 1.90 10.10 2.63
N ALA A 185 1.10 10.34 3.67
CA ALA A 185 -0.20 11.01 3.56
C ALA A 185 -0.08 12.45 3.02
N LEU A 186 0.92 13.21 3.47
CA LEU A 186 1.20 14.58 2.99
C LEU A 186 1.66 14.59 1.53
N ILE A 187 2.54 13.66 1.14
CA ILE A 187 2.99 13.51 -0.25
C ILE A 187 1.79 13.21 -1.16
N MET A 188 0.94 12.26 -0.78
CA MET A 188 -0.28 11.93 -1.54
C MET A 188 -1.25 13.12 -1.59
N GLN A 189 -1.43 13.83 -0.49
CA GLN A 189 -2.26 15.05 -0.44
C GLN A 189 -1.75 16.11 -1.40
N TYR A 190 -0.43 16.34 -1.42
CA TYR A 190 0.23 17.28 -2.33
C TYR A 190 0.02 16.91 -3.80
N ILE A 191 0.23 15.64 -4.16
CA ILE A 191 0.05 15.13 -5.53
C ILE A 191 -1.39 15.34 -6.02
N LEU A 192 -2.36 15.04 -5.16
CA LEU A 192 -3.80 15.14 -5.46
C LEU A 192 -4.35 16.57 -5.36
N GLN A 193 -3.59 17.49 -4.76
CA GLN A 193 -4.07 18.81 -4.34
C GLN A 193 -5.34 18.74 -3.48
N ALA A 194 -5.45 17.70 -2.65
CA ALA A 194 -6.65 17.45 -1.88
C ALA A 194 -6.78 18.45 -0.72
N GLU A 195 -7.94 19.11 -0.63
CA GLU A 195 -8.22 20.11 0.41
C GLU A 195 -8.09 19.57 1.83
N ARG A 196 -8.48 18.31 2.04
CA ARG A 196 -8.38 17.63 3.34
C ARG A 196 -7.83 16.22 3.20
N CYS A 197 -7.04 15.80 4.19
CA CYS A 197 -6.58 14.44 4.37
C CYS A 197 -7.17 13.87 5.66
N ILE A 198 -7.75 12.68 5.61
CA ILE A 198 -8.33 11.99 6.77
C ILE A 198 -7.56 10.69 6.98
N ILE A 199 -7.01 10.47 8.16
CA ILE A 199 -6.47 9.16 8.56
C ILE A 199 -7.51 8.50 9.47
N ALA A 200 -8.13 7.43 8.99
CA ALA A 200 -9.22 6.76 9.69
C ALA A 200 -8.71 5.50 10.39
N ILE A 201 -8.85 5.44 11.72
CA ILE A 201 -8.36 4.36 12.58
C ILE A 201 -9.51 3.79 13.41
N GLU A 202 -9.54 2.48 13.64
CA GLU A 202 -10.59 1.89 14.47
C GLU A 202 -10.53 2.38 15.93
N ASN A 203 -11.71 2.52 16.56
CA ASN A 203 -11.84 3.00 17.95
C ASN A 203 -11.29 2.05 19.02
N ASN A 204 -11.05 0.79 18.67
CA ASN A 204 -10.40 -0.22 19.51
C ASN A 204 -8.85 -0.18 19.41
N MET A 205 -8.27 0.77 18.67
CA MET A 205 -6.80 0.93 18.51
C MET A 205 -6.29 2.25 19.12
N PRO A 206 -6.41 2.46 20.45
CA PRO A 206 -6.05 3.73 21.09
C PRO A 206 -4.56 4.06 20.97
N ALA A 207 -3.67 3.06 21.03
CA ALA A 207 -2.23 3.28 20.87
C ALA A 207 -1.87 3.80 19.47
N THR A 208 -2.54 3.29 18.43
CA THR A 208 -2.37 3.73 17.04
C THR A 208 -2.83 5.17 16.86
N LEU A 209 -3.99 5.53 17.43
CA LEU A 209 -4.49 6.90 17.44
C LEU A 209 -3.50 7.85 18.14
N GLN A 210 -3.00 7.45 19.31
CA GLN A 210 -2.02 8.24 20.07
C GLN A 210 -0.73 8.45 19.27
N ALA A 211 -0.16 7.40 18.68
CA ALA A 211 1.06 7.49 17.88
C ALA A 211 0.92 8.49 16.71
N LEU A 212 -0.23 8.50 16.03
CA LEU A 212 -0.49 9.48 14.97
C LEU A 212 -0.63 10.91 15.50
N HIS A 213 -1.31 11.10 16.63
CA HIS A 213 -1.45 12.42 17.26
C HIS A 213 -0.10 12.99 17.72
N GLU A 214 0.82 12.13 18.17
CA GLU A 214 2.19 12.52 18.51
C GLU A 214 3.04 12.79 17.27
N ALA A 215 2.78 12.10 16.16
CA ALA A 215 3.54 12.24 14.92
C ALA A 215 3.20 13.51 14.11
N THR A 216 2.03 14.13 14.31
CA THR A 216 1.65 15.31 13.55
C THR A 216 0.71 16.26 14.26
N SER A 217 0.96 17.56 14.08
CA SER A 217 0.04 18.65 14.42
C SER A 217 -0.44 19.41 13.16
N GLN A 218 -0.27 18.83 11.97
CA GLN A 218 -0.66 19.45 10.70
C GLN A 218 -2.18 19.58 10.62
N GLU A 219 -2.69 20.80 10.48
CA GLU A 219 -4.12 21.07 10.40
C GLU A 219 -4.79 20.44 9.17
N SER A 220 -4.03 20.20 8.10
CA SER A 220 -4.52 19.56 6.87
C SER A 220 -4.82 18.07 7.04
N ILE A 221 -4.31 17.44 8.11
CA ILE A 221 -4.53 16.03 8.46
C ILE A 221 -5.52 15.93 9.61
N GLN A 222 -6.57 15.16 9.41
CA GLN A 222 -7.56 14.85 10.42
C GLN A 222 -7.49 13.38 10.79
N ILE A 223 -7.05 13.10 12.01
CA ILE A 223 -7.08 11.75 12.58
C ILE A 223 -8.50 11.50 13.11
N VAL A 224 -9.17 10.47 12.59
CA VAL A 224 -10.57 10.18 12.90
C VAL A 224 -10.70 8.74 13.35
N SER A 225 -11.24 8.55 14.55
CA SER A 225 -11.65 7.22 14.99
C SER A 225 -12.87 6.75 14.19
N VAL A 226 -12.99 5.45 13.89
CA VAL A 226 -14.16 4.83 13.24
C VAL A 226 -14.60 3.56 13.98
N PRO A 227 -15.85 3.08 13.82
CA PRO A 227 -16.31 1.87 14.50
C PRO A 227 -15.59 0.59 14.00
N ALA A 228 -15.08 -0.21 14.94
CA ALA A 228 -14.54 -1.55 14.67
C ALA A 228 -15.64 -2.57 14.37
N ILE A 229 -16.24 -2.47 13.18
CA ILE A 229 -17.30 -3.34 12.68
C ILE A 229 -16.88 -3.79 11.30
N TYR A 230 -16.87 -5.10 11.03
CA TYR A 230 -16.58 -5.58 9.67
C TYR A 230 -17.79 -5.32 8.76
N PRO A 231 -17.64 -4.76 7.53
CA PRO A 231 -16.42 -4.36 6.85
C PRO A 231 -16.25 -2.82 6.78
N THR A 232 -16.08 -2.12 7.91
CA THR A 232 -15.86 -0.65 7.95
C THR A 232 -14.66 -0.25 7.10
N GLY A 233 -13.60 -1.07 7.05
CA GLY A 233 -12.43 -0.85 6.20
C GLY A 233 -12.70 -0.96 4.70
N GLY A 234 -13.89 -1.42 4.29
CA GLY A 234 -14.30 -1.37 2.89
C GLY A 234 -14.41 0.08 2.40
N GLU A 235 -13.79 0.40 1.26
CA GLU A 235 -13.69 1.76 0.72
C GLU A 235 -15.01 2.54 0.74
N LYS A 236 -16.11 1.94 0.24
CA LYS A 236 -17.43 2.60 0.19
C LYS A 236 -18.08 2.74 1.58
N GLN A 237 -17.84 1.78 2.48
CA GLN A 237 -18.32 1.83 3.86
C GLN A 237 -17.58 2.92 4.63
N LEU A 238 -16.27 2.99 4.51
CA LEU A 238 -15.44 4.00 5.17
C LEU A 238 -15.82 5.41 4.72
N ILE A 239 -15.98 5.63 3.40
CA ILE A 239 -16.48 6.90 2.86
C ILE A 239 -17.84 7.24 3.46
N LYS A 240 -18.77 6.28 3.54
CA LYS A 240 -20.09 6.49 4.14
C LYS A 240 -19.97 6.88 5.61
N VAL A 241 -19.14 6.19 6.39
CA VAL A 241 -18.93 6.47 7.82
C VAL A 241 -18.38 7.88 8.03
N LEU A 242 -17.40 8.30 7.23
CA LEU A 242 -16.71 9.58 7.40
C LEU A 242 -17.49 10.77 6.81
N THR A 243 -18.21 10.58 5.71
CA THR A 243 -18.80 11.69 4.94
C THR A 243 -20.32 11.68 4.93
N GLY A 244 -20.96 10.56 5.27
CA GLY A 244 -22.40 10.38 5.13
C GLY A 244 -22.86 10.17 3.68
N LYS A 245 -21.97 10.30 2.68
CA LYS A 245 -22.28 10.07 1.27
C LYS A 245 -22.23 8.57 0.96
N LYS A 246 -23.16 8.08 0.14
CA LYS A 246 -23.15 6.69 -0.34
C LYS A 246 -22.63 6.69 -1.78
N ILE A 247 -21.54 5.98 -2.03
CA ILE A 247 -21.01 5.77 -3.38
C ILE A 247 -21.84 4.65 -4.04
N PRO A 248 -22.42 4.87 -5.23
CA PRO A 248 -23.12 3.83 -5.99
C PRO A 248 -22.21 2.63 -6.28
N ALA A 249 -22.79 1.44 -6.47
CA ALA A 249 -22.03 0.22 -6.70
C ALA A 249 -21.13 0.30 -7.94
N ASN A 250 -21.62 0.94 -9.01
CA ASN A 250 -20.94 1.02 -10.32
C ASN A 250 -20.13 2.31 -10.50
N SER A 251 -19.94 3.11 -9.44
CA SER A 251 -19.15 4.35 -9.46
C SER A 251 -17.87 4.18 -8.66
N LEU A 252 -16.84 4.94 -9.06
CA LEU A 252 -15.58 5.04 -8.34
C LEU A 252 -15.64 6.19 -7.33
N PRO A 253 -14.95 6.10 -6.18
CA PRO A 253 -14.86 7.23 -5.25
C PRO A 253 -14.31 8.51 -5.87
N THR A 254 -13.40 8.38 -6.85
CA THR A 254 -12.79 9.49 -7.58
C THR A 254 -13.83 10.32 -8.33
N ASP A 255 -14.90 9.70 -8.84
CA ASP A 255 -16.04 10.39 -9.48
C ASP A 255 -16.79 11.30 -8.49
N HIS A 256 -16.57 11.10 -7.19
CA HIS A 256 -17.18 11.85 -6.11
C HIS A 256 -16.16 12.72 -5.33
N GLY A 257 -14.96 12.93 -5.90
CA GLY A 257 -13.92 13.77 -5.32
C GLY A 257 -13.21 13.17 -4.11
N VAL A 258 -13.22 11.84 -3.97
CA VAL A 258 -12.60 11.10 -2.85
C VAL A 258 -11.61 10.05 -3.35
N VAL A 259 -10.47 9.92 -2.69
CA VAL A 259 -9.43 8.91 -2.95
C VAL A 259 -9.12 8.10 -1.71
#